data_AF-A0A534KLX0-F1
#
_entry.id   AF-A0A534KLX0-F1
#
_cell.length_a   1.000
_cell.length_b   1.000
_cell.length_c   1.000
_cell.angle_alpha   90.00
_cell.angle_beta   90.00
_cell.angle_gamma   90.00
#
_symmetry.space_group_name_H-M   'P 1'
#
loop_
_entity.id
_entity.type
_entity.pdbx_description
1 polymer ?
#
loop_
_entity_poly.entity_id
_entity_poly.type
_entity_poly.pdbx_seq_one_letter_code
_entity_poly.pdbx_strand_id
1 'polypeptide(L)'
;MQPPQPYPGAYGPARPVESYLSKRMVFALNAVGVFGWWLGGVLAAFSRDANVLNLARFLVVSGGAMAAFFSVGGALGSKRTTDMQNIGLLVWAGLVLTATVALLTFMGRP
;
A
#
# COMPACT_ATOMS: atom_id res chain seq x y z
N MET A 1 -36.94 -28.60 -1.25
CA MET A 1 -36.67 -28.43 0.19
C MET A 1 -36.22 -27.00 0.41
N GLN A 2 -36.93 -26.23 1.24
CA GLN A 2 -36.57 -24.85 1.54
C GLN A 2 -35.36 -24.85 2.48
N PRO A 3 -34.28 -24.11 2.19
CA PRO A 3 -33.12 -24.07 3.08
C PRO A 3 -33.55 -23.50 4.45
N PRO A 4 -33.08 -24.08 5.57
CA PRO A 4 -33.47 -23.64 6.90
C PRO A 4 -33.13 -22.16 7.10
N GLN A 5 -34.10 -21.39 7.59
CA GLN A 5 -33.94 -19.96 7.89
C GLN A 5 -32.93 -19.78 9.03
N PRO A 6 -31.94 -18.86 8.92
CA PRO A 6 -30.97 -18.62 9.98
C PRO A 6 -31.63 -18.16 11.29
N TYR A 7 -31.25 -18.77 12.42
CA TYR A 7 -31.75 -18.37 13.74
C TYR A 7 -31.26 -16.95 14.11
N PRO A 8 -32.08 -16.13 14.79
CA PRO A 8 -31.66 -14.84 15.31
C PRO A 8 -30.48 -15.02 16.28
N GLY A 9 -29.33 -14.41 15.98
CA GLY A 9 -28.09 -14.57 16.75
C GLY A 9 -27.08 -15.58 16.17
N ALA A 10 -27.39 -16.22 15.04
CA ALA A 10 -26.39 -16.97 14.30
C ALA A 10 -25.30 -16.01 13.79
N TYR A 11 -24.11 -16.08 14.39
CA TYR A 11 -22.92 -15.49 13.79
C TYR A 11 -22.78 -16.09 12.39
N GLY A 12 -22.91 -15.24 11.38
CA GLY A 12 -22.72 -15.66 9.99
C GLY A 12 -21.36 -16.35 9.84
N PRO A 13 -21.22 -17.26 8.86
CA PRO A 13 -19.95 -17.96 8.63
C PRO A 13 -18.80 -16.94 8.57
N ALA A 14 -17.73 -17.21 9.32
CA ALA A 14 -16.54 -16.37 9.35
C ALA A 14 -16.11 -16.09 7.91
N ARG A 15 -16.02 -14.81 7.55
CA ARG A 15 -15.64 -14.45 6.19
C ARG A 15 -14.16 -14.85 5.98
N PRO A 16 -13.83 -15.58 4.89
CA PRO A 16 -12.45 -15.91 4.56
C PRO A 16 -11.61 -14.63 4.51
N VAL A 17 -10.36 -14.69 4.96
CA VAL A 17 -9.47 -13.51 5.03
C VAL A 17 -9.33 -12.83 3.65
N GLU A 18 -9.41 -13.64 2.59
CA GLU A 18 -9.41 -13.23 1.19
C GLU A 18 -10.57 -12.31 0.81
N SER A 19 -11.67 -12.32 1.57
CA SER A 19 -12.80 -11.42 1.37
C SER A 19 -12.50 -9.96 1.78
N TYR A 20 -11.50 -9.75 2.65
CA TYR A 20 -11.10 -8.42 3.09
C TYR A 20 -10.14 -7.75 2.10
N LEU A 21 -9.38 -8.52 1.31
CA LEU A 21 -8.42 -8.01 0.31
C LEU A 21 -9.04 -7.97 -1.09
N SER A 22 -9.89 -6.96 -1.34
CA SER A 22 -10.40 -6.72 -2.69
C SER A 22 -9.38 -6.00 -3.57
N LYS A 23 -9.37 -6.29 -4.89
CA LYS A 23 -8.53 -5.57 -5.87
C LYS A 23 -8.61 -4.06 -5.74
N ARG A 24 -9.83 -3.52 -5.58
CA ARG A 24 -10.07 -2.08 -5.46
C ARG A 24 -9.40 -1.51 -4.22
N MET A 25 -9.40 -2.26 -3.12
CA MET A 25 -8.77 -1.85 -1.87
C MET A 25 -7.25 -1.86 -1.97
N VAL A 26 -6.66 -2.88 -2.61
CA VAL A 26 -5.23 -2.91 -2.91
C VAL A 26 -4.81 -1.69 -3.72
N PHE A 27 -5.52 -1.40 -4.82
CA PHE A 27 -5.21 -0.23 -5.65
C PHE A 27 -5.43 1.10 -4.91
N ALA A 28 -6.51 1.23 -4.14
CA ALA A 28 -6.78 2.45 -3.38
C ALA A 28 -5.70 2.70 -2.31
N LEU A 29 -5.32 1.67 -1.55
CA LEU A 29 -4.30 1.79 -0.51
C LEU A 29 -2.91 1.98 -1.10
N ASN A 30 -2.63 1.36 -2.26
CA ASN A 30 -1.42 1.65 -3.01
C ASN A 30 -1.38 3.12 -3.46
N ALA A 31 -2.47 3.64 -4.03
CA ALA A 31 -2.56 5.03 -4.48
C ALA A 31 -2.37 6.02 -3.33
N VAL A 32 -2.96 5.75 -2.16
CA VAL A 32 -2.75 6.57 -0.94
C VAL A 32 -1.28 6.54 -0.51
N GLY A 33 -0.65 5.36 -0.49
CA GLY A 33 0.76 5.23 -0.16
C GLY A 33 1.66 5.99 -1.14
N VAL A 34 1.44 5.82 -2.44
CA VAL A 34 2.18 6.52 -3.51
C VAL A 34 1.99 8.03 -3.43
N PHE A 35 0.78 8.50 -3.12
CA PHE A 35 0.51 9.92 -2.94
C PHE A 35 1.26 10.51 -1.75
N GLY A 36 1.24 9.83 -0.60
CA GLY A 36 2.03 10.24 0.56
C GLY A 36 3.53 10.27 0.25
N TRP A 37 4.02 9.23 -0.43
CA TRP A 37 5.42 9.15 -0.86
C TRP A 37 5.81 10.31 -1.78
N TRP A 38 4.99 10.59 -2.80
CA TRP A 38 5.18 11.68 -3.74
C TRP A 38 5.15 13.05 -3.04
N LEU A 39 4.17 13.28 -2.17
CA LEU A 39 4.03 14.53 -1.44
C LEU A 39 5.26 14.80 -0.57
N GLY A 40 5.75 13.77 0.14
CA GLY A 40 6.99 13.89 0.90
C GLY A 40 8.20 14.24 0.01
N GLY A 41 8.32 13.63 -1.17
CA GLY A 41 9.35 14.01 -2.14
C GLY A 41 9.26 15.44 -2.64
N VAL A 42 8.05 15.94 -2.91
CA VAL A 42 7.82 17.35 -3.27
C VAL A 42 8.23 18.27 -2.13
N LEU A 43 7.79 18.01 -0.90
CA LEU A 43 8.16 18.81 0.27
C LEU A 43 9.68 18.86 0.45
N ALA A 44 10.37 17.74 0.26
CA ALA A 44 11.82 17.68 0.36
C ALA A 44 12.56 18.44 -0.76
N ALA A 45 12.00 18.48 -1.97
CA ALA A 45 12.60 19.18 -3.10
C ALA A 45 12.53 20.71 -2.95
N PHE A 46 11.47 21.22 -2.32
CA PHE A 46 11.18 22.66 -2.27
C PHE A 46 11.36 23.30 -0.89
N SER A 47 11.60 22.53 0.17
CA SER A 47 11.78 23.07 1.52
C SER A 47 13.21 22.96 2.03
N ARG A 48 13.61 23.97 2.82
CA ARG A 48 14.84 23.95 3.63
C ARG A 48 14.53 24.02 5.13
N ASP A 49 13.25 24.07 5.50
CA ASP A 49 12.82 24.05 6.90
C ASP A 49 12.96 22.65 7.49
N ALA A 50 13.59 22.55 8.67
CA ALA A 50 13.87 21.27 9.30
C ALA A 50 12.61 20.48 9.68
N ASN A 51 11.54 21.14 10.11
CA ASN A 51 10.27 20.50 10.44
C ASN A 51 9.58 19.95 9.19
N VAL A 52 9.60 20.72 8.10
CA VAL A 52 9.05 20.28 6.81
C VAL A 52 9.85 19.10 6.25
N LEU A 53 11.18 19.11 6.38
CA LEU A 53 12.02 17.98 5.97
C LEU A 53 11.78 16.73 6.82
N ASN A 54 11.51 16.88 8.13
CA ASN A 54 11.15 15.74 8.98
C ASN A 54 9.77 15.17 8.61
N LEU A 55 8.79 16.03 8.32
CA LEU A 55 7.50 15.60 7.78
C LEU A 55 7.66 14.91 6.42
N ALA A 56 8.48 15.44 5.53
CA ALA A 56 8.78 14.86 4.23
C ALA A 56 9.36 13.44 4.37
N ARG A 57 10.35 13.25 5.25
CA ARG A 57 10.92 11.93 5.56
C ARG A 57 9.86 10.96 6.08
N PHE A 58 9.01 11.41 7.00
CA PHE A 58 7.91 10.59 7.51
C PHE A 58 6.96 10.15 6.41
N LEU A 59 6.54 11.07 5.53
CA LEU A 59 5.64 10.79 4.42
C LEU A 59 6.26 9.85 3.37
N VAL A 60 7.53 10.05 3.03
CA VAL A 60 8.29 9.19 2.13
C VAL A 60 8.39 7.76 2.69
N VAL A 61 8.78 7.61 3.95
CA VAL A 61 8.93 6.29 4.58
C VAL A 61 7.58 5.58 4.70
N SER A 62 6.58 6.25 5.31
CA SER A 62 5.28 5.64 5.57
C SER A 62 4.49 5.39 4.27
N GLY A 63 4.50 6.33 3.33
CA GLY A 63 3.86 6.18 2.03
C GLY A 63 4.51 5.11 1.17
N GLY A 64 5.85 5.09 1.11
CA GLY A 64 6.61 4.07 0.38
C GLY A 64 6.38 2.67 0.93
N ALA A 65 6.42 2.51 2.27
CA ALA A 65 6.12 1.25 2.94
C ALA A 65 4.68 0.79 2.69
N MET A 66 3.71 1.71 2.80
CA MET A 66 2.30 1.41 2.53
C MET A 66 2.10 0.92 1.09
N ALA A 67 2.62 1.66 0.11
CA ALA A 67 2.53 1.28 -1.30
C ALA A 67 3.19 -0.08 -1.57
N ALA A 68 4.38 -0.34 -1.03
CA ALA A 68 5.08 -1.61 -1.19
C ALA A 68 4.30 -2.78 -0.55
N PHE A 69 3.88 -2.67 0.71
CA PHE A 69 3.20 -3.77 1.41
C PHE A 69 1.82 -4.08 0.83
N PHE A 70 1.04 -3.07 0.42
CA PHE A 70 -0.23 -3.34 -0.25
C PHE A 70 -0.04 -3.95 -1.64
N SER A 71 1.05 -3.62 -2.34
CA SER A 71 1.39 -4.30 -3.60
C SER A 71 1.71 -5.78 -3.38
N VAL A 72 2.54 -6.09 -2.37
CA VAL A 72 2.86 -7.47 -1.98
C VAL A 72 1.59 -8.22 -1.54
N GLY A 73 0.76 -7.61 -0.69
CA GLY A 73 -0.52 -8.19 -0.27
C GLY A 73 -1.47 -8.45 -1.44
N GLY A 74 -1.48 -7.56 -2.44
CA GLY A 74 -2.21 -7.74 -3.69
C GLY A 74 -1.69 -8.89 -4.54
N ALA A 75 -0.36 -9.00 -4.67
CA ALA A 75 0.30 -10.05 -5.45
C ALA A 75 0.11 -11.45 -4.84
N LEU A 76 0.10 -11.56 -3.51
CA LEU A 76 0.03 -12.84 -2.80
C LEU A 76 -1.39 -13.28 -2.45
N GLY A 77 -2.31 -12.32 -2.25
CA GLY A 77 -3.63 -12.59 -1.66
C GLY A 77 -4.79 -12.65 -2.64
N SER A 78 -4.63 -12.24 -3.91
CA SER A 78 -5.77 -12.05 -4.81
C SER A 78 -5.95 -13.19 -5.81
N LYS A 79 -7.03 -13.97 -5.64
CA LYS A 79 -7.51 -14.91 -6.68
C LYS A 79 -8.09 -14.21 -7.92
N ARG A 80 -8.18 -12.87 -7.91
CA ARG A 80 -8.79 -12.09 -8.97
C ARG A 80 -7.74 -11.54 -9.92
N THR A 81 -6.49 -11.36 -9.51
CA THR A 81 -5.38 -10.88 -10.36
C THR A 81 -4.83 -12.03 -11.20
N THR A 82 -4.41 -11.73 -12.43
CA THR A 82 -3.69 -12.74 -13.25
C THR A 82 -2.25 -12.88 -12.75
N ASP A 83 -1.57 -13.97 -13.12
CA ASP A 83 -0.17 -14.20 -12.73
C ASP A 83 0.74 -13.04 -13.16
N MET A 84 0.55 -12.49 -14.36
CA MET A 84 1.26 -11.30 -14.82
C MET A 84 0.97 -10.05 -13.97
N GLN A 85 -0.28 -9.86 -13.50
CA GLN A 85 -0.61 -8.76 -12.60
C GLN A 85 0.07 -8.92 -11.23
N ASN A 86 0.18 -10.16 -10.72
CA ASN A 86 0.87 -10.45 -9.47
C ASN A 86 2.37 -10.17 -9.57
N ILE A 87 3.01 -10.60 -10.66
CA ILE A 87 4.40 -10.28 -10.95
C ILE A 87 4.59 -8.75 -11.05
N GLY A 88 3.69 -8.07 -11.78
CA GLY A 88 3.73 -6.61 -11.90
C GLY A 88 3.65 -5.89 -10.55
N LEU A 89 2.79 -6.36 -9.64
CA LEU A 89 2.69 -5.82 -8.29
C LEU A 89 3.94 -6.09 -7.44
N LEU A 90 4.59 -7.25 -7.57
CA LEU A 90 5.86 -7.53 -6.89
C LEU A 90 7.00 -6.65 -7.41
N VAL A 91 7.10 -6.50 -8.73
CA VAL A 91 8.08 -5.59 -9.34
C VAL A 91 7.83 -4.15 -8.90
N TRP A 92 6.57 -3.72 -8.90
CA TRP A 92 6.18 -2.40 -8.41
C TRP A 92 6.57 -2.19 -6.94
N ALA A 93 6.32 -3.17 -6.07
CA ALA A 93 6.74 -3.12 -4.68
C ALA A 93 8.26 -2.91 -4.55
N GLY A 94 9.05 -3.68 -5.31
CA GLY A 94 10.50 -3.53 -5.33
C GLY A 94 10.95 -2.15 -5.79
N LEU A 95 10.37 -1.65 -6.89
CA LEU A 95 10.68 -0.32 -7.43
C LEU A 95 10.38 0.80 -6.42
N VAL A 96 9.21 0.74 -5.77
CA VAL A 96 8.84 1.73 -4.74
C VAL A 96 9.81 1.70 -3.57
N LEU A 97 10.23 0.52 -3.11
CA LEU A 97 11.20 0.40 -2.02
C LEU A 97 12.56 0.97 -2.42
N THR A 98 13.08 0.61 -3.59
CA THR A 98 14.36 1.13 -4.10
C THR A 98 14.31 2.66 -4.28
N ALA A 99 13.23 3.18 -4.86
CA ALA A 99 13.03 4.62 -5.03
C ALA A 99 12.92 5.34 -3.67
N THR A 100 12.25 4.75 -2.69
CA THR A 100 12.15 5.27 -1.31
C THR A 100 13.52 5.40 -0.67
N VAL A 101 14.37 4.36 -0.76
CA VAL A 101 15.74 4.40 -0.24
C VAL A 101 16.55 5.48 -0.95
N ALA A 102 16.50 5.54 -2.28
CA ALA A 102 17.21 6.55 -3.06
C ALA A 102 16.82 7.99 -2.67
N LEU A 103 15.51 8.22 -2.47
CA LEU A 103 14.98 9.52 -2.07
C LEU A 103 15.40 9.88 -0.64
N LEU A 104 15.42 8.92 0.29
CA LEU A 104 15.95 9.13 1.65
C LEU A 104 17.44 9.48 1.64
N THR A 105 18.23 8.81 0.80
CA THR A 105 19.65 9.14 0.61
C THR A 105 19.82 10.55 0.06
N PHE A 106 18.99 10.97 -0.89
CA PHE A 106 18.99 12.34 -1.40
C PHE A 106 18.68 13.37 -0.32
N MET A 107 17.66 13.10 0.52
CA MET A 107 17.25 13.99 1.63
C MET A 107 18.23 14.02 2.82
N GLY A 108 19.16 13.06 2.89
CA GLY A 108 20.20 12.97 3.92
C GLY A 108 21.52 13.64 3.52
N ARG A 109 21.63 14.16 2.29
CA ARG A 109 22.78 14.96 1.87
C ARG A 109 22.71 16.35 2.54
N PRO A 110 23.82 16.83 3.13
CA PRO A 110 23.88 18.16 3.73
C PRO A 110 23.61 19.27 2.72
#